data_AF-A0A965PA60-F1
#
_entry.id   AF-A0A965PA60-F1
#
_cell.length_a   1.000
_cell.length_b   1.000
_cell.length_c   1.000
_cell.angle_alpha   90.00
_cell.angle_beta   90.00
_cell.angle_gamma   90.00
#
_symmetry.space_group_name_H-M   'P 1'
#
loop_
_entity.id
_entity.type
_entity.pdbx_description
1 polymer ?
#
loop_
_entity_poly.entity_id
_entity_poly.type
_entity_poly.pdbx_seq_one_letter_code
_entity_poly.pdbx_strand_id
1 'polypeptide(L)'
;MANRRIVLGTNGRHSLRGVSAISPAEFLAYQDETDSLTYVIDAANYLETATISSVIRTASSLTVTSASNTTTTATQRLKGTGYVDIKLTLSTGEVDQFRITVRERVNQIVTDAYT
;
A
#
# COMPACT_ATOMS: atom_id res chain seq x y z
N MET A 1 7.74 -5.56 -12.94
CA MET A 1 6.39 -5.63 -12.30
C MET A 1 6.54 -5.33 -10.82
N ALA A 2 5.65 -4.53 -10.23
CA ALA A 2 5.68 -4.23 -8.79
C ALA A 2 5.34 -5.45 -7.93
N ASN A 3 5.99 -5.58 -6.77
CA ASN A 3 5.77 -6.69 -5.84
C ASN A 3 4.36 -6.64 -5.25
N ARG A 4 3.86 -5.42 -4.96
CA ARG A 4 2.56 -5.18 -4.34
C ARG A 4 1.78 -4.14 -5.11
N ARG A 5 0.49 -4.39 -5.34
CA ARG A 5 -0.40 -3.48 -6.06
C ARG A 5 -1.75 -3.38 -5.37
N ILE A 6 -2.21 -2.15 -5.19
CA ILE A 6 -3.56 -1.79 -4.71
C ILE A 6 -4.20 -1.00 -5.85
N VAL A 7 -5.22 -1.55 -6.49
CA VAL A 7 -6.07 -0.79 -7.40
C VAL A 7 -7.27 -0.31 -6.60
N LEU A 8 -7.33 1.00 -6.37
CA LEU A 8 -8.45 1.63 -5.70
C LEU A 8 -9.67 1.60 -6.62
N GLY A 9 -10.81 1.25 -6.05
CA GLY A 9 -12.10 1.30 -6.71
C GLY A 9 -13.09 1.97 -5.78
N THR A 10 -14.20 2.43 -6.35
CA THR A 10 -15.26 3.10 -5.61
C THR A 10 -15.96 2.13 -4.64
N ASN A 11 -16.54 2.66 -3.58
CA ASN A 11 -17.28 1.89 -2.56
C ASN A 11 -16.47 0.75 -1.91
N GLY A 12 -15.16 0.93 -1.75
CA GLY A 12 -14.28 -0.05 -1.09
C GLY A 12 -13.97 -1.30 -1.94
N ARG A 13 -14.31 -1.32 -3.24
CA ARG A 13 -14.07 -2.45 -4.14
C ARG A 13 -12.67 -2.40 -4.73
N HIS A 14 -11.70 -2.85 -3.95
CA HIS A 14 -10.28 -2.85 -4.34
C HIS A 14 -9.88 -4.13 -5.08
N SER A 15 -8.96 -4.02 -6.05
CA SER A 15 -8.22 -5.18 -6.59
C SER A 15 -6.81 -5.18 -6.04
N LEU A 16 -6.40 -6.30 -5.43
CA LEU A 16 -5.20 -6.36 -4.59
C LEU A 16 -4.25 -7.46 -5.06
N ARG A 17 -2.94 -7.20 -4.97
CA ARG A 17 -1.87 -8.18 -5.18
C ARG A 17 -0.79 -8.02 -4.13
N GLY A 18 -0.46 -9.11 -3.43
CA GLY A 18 0.59 -9.12 -2.40
C GLY A 18 0.27 -8.29 -1.15
N VAL A 19 -1.01 -7.92 -0.99
CA VAL A 19 -1.61 -7.18 0.11
C VAL A 19 -3.05 -7.65 0.31
N SER A 20 -3.60 -7.41 1.49
CA SER A 20 -4.99 -7.72 1.85
C SER A 20 -5.68 -6.45 2.34
N ALA A 21 -7.00 -6.32 2.17
CA ALA A 21 -7.77 -5.25 2.80
C ALA A 21 -8.20 -5.69 4.20
N ILE A 22 -7.97 -4.83 5.20
CA ILE A 22 -8.52 -4.97 6.56
C ILE A 22 -9.80 -4.14 6.68
N SER A 23 -9.81 -2.97 6.05
CA SER A 23 -10.97 -2.09 5.90
C SER A 23 -10.87 -1.36 4.55
N PRO A 24 -11.89 -0.59 4.13
CA PRO A 24 -11.80 0.21 2.89
C PRO A 24 -10.62 1.20 2.86
N ALA A 25 -10.10 1.61 4.02
CA ALA A 25 -8.99 2.56 4.13
C ALA A 25 -7.74 1.96 4.78
N GLU A 26 -7.69 0.65 5.02
CA GLU A 26 -6.52 -0.01 5.59
C GLU A 26 -6.17 -1.30 4.87
N PHE A 27 -4.91 -1.37 4.44
CA PHE A 27 -4.33 -2.52 3.76
C PHE A 27 -3.24 -3.14 4.62
N LEU A 28 -3.14 -4.47 4.60
CA LEU A 28 -2.13 -5.25 5.29
C LEU A 28 -1.21 -5.93 4.29
N ALA A 29 0.09 -5.86 4.53
CA ALA A 29 1.12 -6.57 3.79
C ALA A 29 2.04 -7.33 4.76
N TYR A 30 2.64 -8.41 4.27
CA TYR A 30 3.65 -9.17 5.01
C TYR A 30 4.99 -9.15 4.28
N GLN A 31 6.06 -8.82 4.99
CA GLN A 31 7.44 -8.81 4.48
C GLN A 31 8.44 -9.04 5.61
N ASP A 32 9.65 -9.46 5.26
CA ASP A 32 10.73 -9.60 6.23
C ASP A 32 11.33 -8.21 6.53
N GLU A 33 11.94 -8.01 7.70
CA GLU A 33 12.44 -6.69 8.10
C GLU A 33 13.51 -6.13 7.13
N THR A 34 14.29 -7.04 6.54
CA THR A 34 15.34 -6.71 5.58
C THR A 34 14.79 -6.44 4.18
N ASP A 35 13.57 -6.87 3.88
CA ASP A 35 12.95 -6.72 2.57
C ASP A 35 12.71 -5.25 2.25
N SER A 36 12.99 -4.89 1.01
CA SER A 36 12.66 -3.59 0.43
C SER A 36 11.85 -3.82 -0.82
N LEU A 37 10.55 -3.52 -0.78
CA LEU A 37 9.61 -3.99 -1.80
C LEU A 37 8.78 -2.84 -2.36
N THR A 38 8.47 -2.94 -3.65
CA THR A 38 7.71 -1.91 -4.37
C THR A 38 6.21 -2.09 -4.16
N TYR A 39 5.56 -1.02 -3.72
CA TYR A 39 4.12 -0.85 -3.58
C TYR A 39 3.64 0.16 -4.62
N VAL A 40 2.60 -0.20 -5.35
CA VAL A 40 1.92 0.65 -6.32
C VAL A 40 0.47 0.81 -5.90
N ILE A 41 0.04 2.05 -5.71
CA ILE A 41 -1.37 2.42 -5.57
C ILE A 41 -1.81 2.98 -6.91
N ASP A 42 -2.77 2.31 -7.53
CA ASP A 42 -3.41 2.70 -8.77
C ASP A 42 -4.81 3.23 -8.47
N ALA A 43 -4.99 4.53 -8.64
CA ALA A 43 -6.24 5.22 -8.40
C ALA A 43 -7.02 5.49 -9.70
N ALA A 44 -6.59 4.97 -10.86
CA ALA A 44 -7.23 5.29 -12.14
C ALA A 44 -8.74 4.99 -12.16
N ASN A 45 -9.17 3.89 -11.55
CA ASN A 45 -10.58 3.51 -11.47
C ASN A 45 -11.35 4.23 -10.36
N TYR A 46 -10.64 4.90 -9.45
CA TYR A 46 -11.21 5.61 -8.32
C TYR A 46 -11.45 7.10 -8.64
N LEU A 47 -10.54 7.70 -9.40
CA LEU A 47 -10.53 9.13 -9.66
C LEU A 47 -11.59 9.59 -10.67
N GLU A 48 -12.15 8.68 -11.47
CA GLU A 48 -13.01 8.99 -12.62
C GLU A 48 -12.34 10.00 -13.58
N THR A 49 -12.65 11.30 -13.45
CA THR A 49 -12.05 12.39 -14.23
C THR A 49 -11.01 13.21 -13.46
N ALA A 50 -10.87 12.99 -12.15
CA ALA A 50 -9.88 13.68 -11.32
C ALA A 50 -8.46 13.12 -11.54
N THR A 51 -7.47 13.84 -11.02
CA THR A 51 -6.07 13.41 -11.03
C THR A 51 -5.44 13.63 -9.66
N ILE A 52 -4.42 12.85 -9.33
CA ILE A 52 -3.56 13.06 -8.17
C ILE A 52 -2.75 14.34 -8.40
N SER A 53 -2.97 15.34 -7.54
CA SER A 53 -2.17 16.58 -7.49
C SER A 53 -0.94 16.42 -6.61
N SER A 54 -1.08 15.75 -5.47
CA SER A 54 0.04 15.49 -4.56
C SER A 54 -0.17 14.23 -3.70
N VAL A 55 0.93 13.70 -3.18
CA VAL A 55 0.95 12.52 -2.31
C VAL A 55 1.85 12.76 -1.12
N ILE A 56 1.28 12.71 0.09
CA ILE A 56 2.03 12.75 1.35
C ILE A 56 2.10 11.33 1.90
N ARG A 57 3.29 10.96 2.41
CA ARG A 57 3.57 9.64 2.99
C ARG A 57 4.15 9.83 4.38
N THR A 58 3.44 9.37 5.40
CA THR A 58 3.86 9.47 6.79
C THR A 58 4.14 8.07 7.30
N ALA A 59 5.42 7.70 7.36
CA ALA A 59 5.84 6.39 7.83
C ALA A 59 6.05 6.37 9.34
N SER A 60 5.73 5.23 9.96
CA SER A 60 6.01 4.93 11.36
C SER A 60 6.62 3.55 11.47
N SER A 61 7.81 3.48 12.07
CA SER A 61 8.63 2.27 12.27
C SER A 61 9.11 1.55 10.99
N LEU A 62 8.64 1.97 9.80
CA LEU A 62 9.17 1.55 8.50
C LEU A 62 9.86 2.71 7.78
N THR A 63 10.61 2.39 6.72
CA THR A 63 11.28 3.40 5.88
C THR A 63 10.71 3.43 4.47
N VAL A 64 10.37 4.63 3.98
CA VAL A 64 10.11 4.88 2.55
C VAL A 64 11.44 5.17 1.86
N THR A 65 11.95 4.20 1.11
CA THR A 65 13.29 4.26 0.48
C THR A 65 13.30 4.96 -0.88
N SER A 66 12.17 4.96 -1.58
CA SER A 66 11.95 5.75 -2.79
C SER A 66 10.46 5.96 -3.01
N ALA A 67 10.11 7.02 -3.72
CA ALA A 67 8.73 7.36 -4.03
C ALA A 67 8.62 8.14 -5.34
N SER A 68 7.55 7.90 -6.07
CA SER A 68 7.17 8.67 -7.25
C SER A 68 5.65 8.65 -7.42
N ASN A 69 5.12 9.58 -8.20
CA ASN A 69 3.70 9.58 -8.55
C ASN A 69 3.50 10.11 -9.97
N THR A 70 2.45 9.62 -10.59
CA THR A 70 1.85 10.18 -11.81
C THR A 70 0.52 10.84 -11.43
N THR A 71 -0.28 11.20 -12.42
CA THR A 71 -1.64 11.71 -12.21
C THR A 71 -2.64 10.66 -11.73
N THR A 72 -2.31 9.36 -11.76
CA THR A 72 -3.24 8.29 -11.35
C THR A 72 -2.60 7.21 -10.49
N THR A 73 -1.26 7.22 -10.38
CA THR A 73 -0.53 6.16 -9.71
C THR A 73 0.45 6.75 -8.69
N ALA A 74 0.46 6.21 -7.47
CA ALA A 74 1.48 6.49 -6.46
C ALA A 74 2.34 5.25 -6.27
N THR A 75 3.65 5.37 -6.49
CA THR A 75 4.62 4.29 -6.30
C THR A 75 5.54 4.63 -5.13
N GLN A 76 5.90 3.60 -4.37
CA GLN A 76 6.84 3.73 -3.27
C GLN A 76 7.52 2.40 -2.97
N ARG A 77 8.69 2.48 -2.34
CA ARG A 77 9.43 1.30 -1.89
C ARG A 77 9.55 1.33 -0.37
N LEU A 78 8.97 0.34 0.29
CA LEU A 78 8.92 0.26 1.75
C LEU A 78 9.89 -0.82 2.25
N LYS A 79 10.70 -0.46 3.26
CA LYS A 79 11.61 -1.36 3.96
C LYS A 79 11.25 -1.43 5.45
N GLY A 80 11.35 -2.62 6.04
CA GLY A 80 10.99 -2.87 7.43
C GLY A 80 9.49 -3.14 7.66
N THR A 81 9.09 -3.12 8.93
CA THR A 81 7.71 -3.35 9.40
C THR A 81 7.18 -2.10 10.11
N GLY A 82 5.86 -1.96 10.25
CA GLY A 82 5.23 -0.75 10.78
C GLY A 82 4.02 -0.34 9.95
N TYR A 83 3.82 0.95 9.74
CA TYR A 83 2.78 1.43 8.82
C TYR A 83 3.21 2.71 8.08
N VAL A 84 2.53 2.96 6.95
CA VAL A 84 2.60 4.24 6.25
C VAL A 84 1.19 4.74 5.99
N ASP A 85 0.92 5.95 6.44
CA ASP A 85 -0.28 6.69 6.10
C ASP A 85 -0.03 7.45 4.79
N ILE A 86 -0.97 7.32 3.86
CA ILE A 86 -0.88 7.88 2.52
C ILE A 86 -2.06 8.80 2.32
N LYS A 87 -1.75 10.05 2.02
CA LYS A 87 -2.73 11.09 1.77
C LYS A 87 -2.59 11.56 0.33
N LEU A 88 -3.64 11.34 -0.46
CA LEU A 88 -3.76 11.81 -1.83
C LEU A 88 -4.55 13.12 -1.83
N THR A 89 -4.01 14.16 -2.45
CA THR A 89 -4.78 15.37 -2.77
C THR A 89 -5.10 15.33 -4.25
N LEU A 90 -6.39 15.44 -4.59
CA LEU A 90 -6.88 15.38 -5.95
C LEU A 90 -6.90 16.76 -6.60
N SER A 91 -7.06 16.82 -7.93
CA SER A 91 -7.21 18.07 -8.68
C SER A 91 -8.50 18.81 -8.36
N THR A 92 -9.49 18.11 -7.79
CA THR A 92 -10.73 18.69 -7.26
C THR A 92 -10.55 19.39 -5.92
N GLY A 93 -9.39 19.21 -5.25
CA GLY A 93 -9.15 19.65 -3.88
C GLY A 93 -9.60 18.65 -2.81
N GLU A 94 -10.26 17.55 -3.21
CA GLU A 94 -10.60 16.45 -2.32
C GLU A 94 -9.33 15.74 -1.80
N VAL A 95 -9.44 15.21 -0.60
CA VAL A 95 -8.34 14.59 0.12
C VAL A 95 -8.75 13.22 0.58
N ASP A 96 -8.04 12.21 0.09
CA ASP A 96 -8.23 10.82 0.48
C ASP A 96 -7.06 10.32 1.30
N GLN A 97 -7.37 9.56 2.35
CA GLN A 97 -6.38 8.99 3.23
C GLN A 97 -6.61 7.51 3.46
N PHE A 98 -5.55 6.73 3.38
CA PHE A 98 -5.54 5.31 3.71
C PHE A 98 -4.19 4.88 4.28
N ARG A 99 -4.18 3.71 4.91
CA ARG A 99 -3.02 3.15 5.59
C ARG A 99 -2.56 1.87 4.91
N ILE A 100 -1.25 1.69 4.81
CA ILE A 100 -0.64 0.39 4.53
C ILE A 100 0.13 -0.04 5.78
N THR A 101 -0.38 -1.05 6.46
CA THR A 101 0.26 -1.73 7.58
C THR A 101 1.13 -2.86 7.05
N VAL A 102 2.39 -2.91 7.47
CA VAL A 102 3.36 -3.91 7.08
C VAL A 102 3.77 -4.71 8.31
N ARG A 103 3.48 -6.00 8.32
CA ARG A 103 3.85 -6.90 9.42
C ARG A 103 4.93 -7.88 8.99
N GLU A 104 5.64 -8.41 9.98
CA GLU A 104 6.60 -9.49 9.75
C GLU A 104 5.86 -10.75 9.27
N ARG A 105 6.47 -11.47 8.33
CA ARG A 105 5.96 -12.78 7.93
C ARG A 105 6.28 -13.77 9.03
N VAL A 106 5.25 -14.28 9.71
CA VAL A 106 5.44 -15.42 10.61
C VAL A 106 5.77 -16.63 9.73
N ASN A 107 7.01 -17.09 9.75
CA ASN A 107 7.37 -18.39 9.17
C ASN A 107 6.71 -19.48 10.02
N GLN A 108 5.56 -19.98 9.56
CA GLN A 108 4.98 -21.18 10.16
C GLN A 108 5.88 -22.36 9.77
N ILE A 109 6.78 -22.76 10.67
CA ILE A 109 7.44 -24.05 10.58
C ILE A 109 6.31 -25.07 10.76
N VAL A 110 5.87 -25.69 9.66
CA VAL A 110 5.01 -26.87 9.73
C VAL A 110 5.89 -27.99 10.23
N THR A 111 5.95 -28.14 11.56
CA THR A 111 6.51 -29.33 12.18
C THR A 111 5.46 -30.42 12.01
N ASP A 112 5.52 -31.16 10.90
CA ASP A 112 4.78 -32.41 10.74
C ASP A 112 5.29 -33.40 11.78
N ALA A 113 4.65 -33.40 12.96
CA ALA A 113 4.85 -34.41 13.97
C ALA A 113 4.14 -35.69 13.53
N TYR A 114 4.81 -36.47 12.68
CA TYR A 114 4.53 -37.90 12.58
C TYR A 114 5.11 -38.58 13.83
N THR A 115 4.23 -38.94 14.77
CA THR A 115 4.50 -39.96 15.80
C THR A 115 3.39 -40.99 15.74
#